data_AF-A0A821UHS1-F1
#
_entry.id   AF-A0A821UHS1-F1
#
_cell.length_a   1.000
_cell.length_b   1.000
_cell.length_c   1.000
_cell.angle_alpha   90.00
_cell.angle_beta   90.00
_cell.angle_gamma   90.00
#
_symmetry.space_group_name_H-M   'P 1'
#
loop_
_entity.id
_entity.type
_entity.pdbx_description
1 polymer ?
#
loop_
_entity_poly.entity_id
_entity_poly.type
_entity_poly.pdbx_seq_one_letter_code
_entity_poly.pdbx_strand_id
1 'polypeptide(L)'
;KDSNDILFVLVQSVIGDLKQILFNPLKPFSRGQDKINVDLELMIEFFLYCLRLNPHNNEVLKVCLNLLSPAMFHYVLVKALYRIITQKHLPWWPQIDIIYSRAGELRNMFTDTLNKVLQSSTFSTTPLRISGVTGVSTLKDILFNP
;
A
#
# COMPACT_ATOMS: atom_id res chain seq x y z
N LYS A 1 1.62 -15.18 -37.21
CA LYS A 1 0.62 -15.60 -36.18
C LYS A 1 1.15 -15.26 -34.78
N ASP A 2 2.09 -14.32 -34.68
CA ASP A 2 3.04 -14.21 -33.56
C ASP A 2 3.00 -12.81 -32.89
N SER A 3 2.23 -11.88 -33.46
CA SER A 3 2.09 -10.52 -32.94
C SER A 3 1.37 -10.47 -31.58
N ASN A 4 0.46 -11.42 -31.32
CA ASN A 4 -0.22 -11.53 -30.03
C ASN A 4 0.74 -11.97 -28.91
N ASP A 5 1.71 -12.84 -29.23
CA ASP A 5 2.67 -13.32 -28.24
C ASP A 5 3.68 -12.23 -27.87
N ILE A 6 4.13 -11.44 -28.85
CA ILE A 6 5.01 -10.28 -28.59
C ILE A 6 4.29 -9.24 -27.73
N LEU A 7 3.04 -8.92 -28.05
CA LEU A 7 2.26 -7.96 -27.25
C LEU A 7 2.05 -8.47 -25.83
N PHE A 8 1.72 -9.76 -25.66
CA PHE A 8 1.56 -10.37 -24.35
C PHE A 8 2.86 -10.31 -23.54
N VAL A 9 3.99 -10.67 -24.14
CA VAL A 9 5.32 -10.61 -23.50
C VAL A 9 5.65 -9.18 -23.08
N LEU A 10 5.39 -8.19 -23.95
CA LEU A 10 5.63 -6.78 -23.64
C LEU A 10 4.78 -6.32 -22.46
N VAL A 11 3.48 -6.65 -22.46
CA VAL A 11 2.57 -6.30 -21.36
C VAL A 11 3.04 -6.93 -20.05
N GLN A 12 3.42 -8.21 -20.05
CA GLN A 12 3.96 -8.88 -18.86
C GLN A 12 5.27 -8.23 -18.39
N SER A 13 6.15 -7.84 -19.30
CA SER A 13 7.38 -7.11 -18.97
C SER A 13 7.09 -5.78 -18.28
N VAL A 14 6.19 -4.96 -18.87
CA VAL A 14 5.81 -3.66 -18.30
C VAL A 14 5.17 -3.81 -16.93
N ILE A 15 4.31 -4.82 -16.74
CA ILE A 15 3.71 -5.11 -15.42
C ILE A 15 4.79 -5.52 -14.42
N GLY A 16 5.77 -6.33 -14.85
CA GLY A 16 6.92 -6.70 -14.05
C GLY A 16 7.73 -5.48 -13.59
N ASP A 17 8.06 -4.58 -14.52
CA ASP A 17 8.82 -3.36 -14.23
C ASP A 17 8.05 -2.42 -13.30
N LEU A 18 6.76 -2.19 -13.57
CA LEU A 18 5.91 -1.36 -12.72
C LEU A 18 5.82 -1.92 -11.30
N LYS A 19 5.70 -3.24 -11.15
CA LYS A 19 5.68 -3.88 -9.84
C LYS A 19 6.99 -3.66 -9.09
N GLN A 20 8.13 -3.81 -9.76
CA GLN A 20 9.45 -3.57 -9.15
C GLN A 20 9.70 -2.11 -8.81
N ILE A 21 9.10 -1.17 -9.54
CA ILE A 21 9.25 0.26 -9.25
C ILE A 21 8.30 0.67 -8.11
N LEU A 22 7.02 0.31 -8.20
CA LEU A 22 5.98 0.79 -7.30
C LEU A 22 6.00 0.07 -5.94
N PHE A 23 6.34 -1.22 -5.90
CA PHE A 23 6.25 -2.05 -4.69
C PHE A 23 7.60 -2.63 -4.27
N ASN A 24 8.65 -1.81 -4.30
CA ASN A 24 9.95 -2.16 -3.75
C ASN A 24 10.07 -1.73 -2.28
N PRO A 25 10.12 -2.66 -1.32
CA PRO A 25 10.22 -2.31 0.10
C PRO A 25 11.59 -1.71 0.47
N LEU A 26 12.65 -2.00 -0.29
CA LEU A 26 13.99 -1.47 -0.05
C LEU A 26 14.16 -0.04 -0.59
N LYS A 27 13.40 0.31 -1.62
CA LYS A 27 13.39 1.65 -2.21
C LYS A 27 11.95 2.05 -2.55
N PRO A 28 11.17 2.51 -1.57
CA PRO A 28 9.77 2.86 -1.78
C PRO A 28 9.63 3.94 -2.83
N PHE A 29 8.65 3.77 -3.72
CA PHE A 29 8.36 4.74 -4.77
C PHE A 29 7.91 6.07 -4.17
N SER A 30 8.55 7.16 -4.58
CA SER A 30 8.12 8.52 -4.27
C SER A 30 8.71 9.49 -5.28
N ARG A 31 7.89 10.43 -5.78
CA ARG A 31 8.33 11.51 -6.68
C ARG A 31 8.44 12.86 -5.99
N GLY A 32 8.24 12.92 -4.68
CA GLY A 32 8.21 14.15 -3.89
C GLY A 32 6.96 14.26 -3.02
N GLN A 33 7.03 15.12 -2.01
CA GLN A 33 5.92 15.30 -1.05
C GLN A 33 4.67 15.90 -1.72
N ASP A 34 4.83 16.76 -2.72
CA ASP A 34 3.73 17.37 -3.46
C ASP A 34 2.97 16.38 -4.37
N LYS A 35 3.55 15.21 -4.66
CA LYS A 35 2.97 14.16 -5.51
C LYS A 35 2.44 12.96 -4.75
N ILE A 36 2.55 12.94 -3.42
CA ILE A 36 2.25 11.75 -2.62
C ILE A 36 0.86 11.18 -2.87
N ASN A 37 -0.17 12.02 -2.95
CA ASN A 37 -1.53 11.57 -3.21
C ASN A 37 -1.68 10.92 -4.58
N VAL A 38 -1.04 11.50 -5.61
CA VAL A 38 -1.06 10.97 -6.98
C VAL A 38 -0.29 9.64 -7.05
N ASP A 39 0.83 9.55 -6.35
CA ASP A 39 1.64 8.33 -6.27
C ASP A 39 0.85 7.21 -5.59
N LEU A 40 0.18 7.49 -4.46
CA LEU A 40 -0.65 6.53 -3.76
C LEU A 40 -1.84 6.06 -4.60
N GLU A 41 -2.52 6.96 -5.30
CA GLU A 41 -3.61 6.62 -6.22
C GLU A 41 -3.16 5.69 -7.34
N LEU A 42 -2.00 5.97 -7.95
CA LEU A 42 -1.39 5.10 -8.95
C LEU A 42 -1.10 3.70 -8.38
N MET A 43 -0.55 3.64 -7.17
CA MET A 43 -0.26 2.37 -6.51
C MET A 43 -1.54 1.58 -6.17
N ILE A 44 -2.61 2.25 -5.76
CA ILE A 44 -3.92 1.62 -5.51
C ILE A 44 -4.48 1.05 -6.80
N GLU A 45 -4.49 1.82 -7.89
CA GLU A 45 -5.00 1.34 -9.19
C GLU A 45 -4.17 0.17 -9.73
N PHE A 46 -2.85 0.23 -9.58
CA PHE A 46 -1.97 -0.87 -9.97
C PHE A 46 -2.21 -2.13 -9.11
N PHE A 47 -2.41 -1.97 -7.81
CA PHE A 47 -2.73 -3.09 -6.91
C PHE A 47 -4.03 -3.78 -7.32
N LEU A 48 -5.08 -3.00 -7.58
CA LEU A 48 -6.37 -3.51 -8.06
C LEU A 48 -6.21 -4.22 -9.40
N TYR A 49 -5.41 -3.66 -10.30
CA TYR A 49 -5.08 -4.31 -11.57
C TYR A 49 -4.42 -5.68 -11.36
N CYS A 50 -3.42 -5.79 -10.46
CA CYS A 50 -2.78 -7.06 -10.15
C CYS A 50 -3.76 -8.10 -9.60
N LEU A 51 -4.73 -7.69 -8.76
CA LEU A 51 -5.77 -8.61 -8.26
C LEU A 51 -6.71 -9.09 -9.36
N ARG A 52 -7.05 -8.23 -10.33
CA ARG A 52 -7.87 -8.62 -11.48
C ARG A 52 -7.14 -9.59 -12.40
N LEU A 53 -5.84 -9.39 -12.60
CA LEU A 53 -5.05 -10.19 -13.53
C LEU A 53 -4.72 -11.58 -12.96
N ASN A 54 -4.31 -11.65 -11.68
CA ASN A 54 -4.00 -12.93 -11.02
C ASN A 54 -4.38 -12.89 -9.53
N PRO A 55 -5.64 -13.24 -9.20
CA PRO A 55 -6.15 -13.15 -7.83
C PRO A 55 -5.47 -14.13 -6.85
N HIS A 56 -5.04 -15.31 -7.32
CA HIS A 56 -4.55 -16.37 -6.46
C HIS A 56 -3.03 -16.30 -6.20
N ASN A 57 -2.25 -15.79 -7.15
CA ASN A 57 -0.80 -15.64 -7.00
C ASN A 57 -0.37 -14.18 -7.12
N ASN A 58 -0.89 -13.34 -6.22
CA ASN A 58 -0.56 -11.92 -6.20
C ASN A 58 0.65 -11.65 -5.30
N GLU A 59 1.82 -11.43 -5.90
CA GLU A 59 3.04 -11.08 -5.18
C GLU A 59 2.98 -9.69 -4.52
N VAL A 60 2.24 -8.75 -5.11
CA VAL A 60 2.06 -7.41 -4.53
C VAL A 60 1.30 -7.49 -3.21
N LEU A 61 0.27 -8.34 -3.14
CA LEU A 61 -0.46 -8.63 -1.91
C LEU A 61 0.49 -9.15 -0.81
N LYS A 62 1.40 -10.06 -1.15
CA LYS A 62 2.40 -10.59 -0.19
C LYS A 62 3.32 -9.48 0.33
N VAL A 63 3.78 -8.59 -0.56
CA VAL A 63 4.61 -7.43 -0.17
C VAL A 63 3.83 -6.50 0.77
N CYS A 64 2.59 -6.18 0.46
CA CYS A 64 1.76 -5.30 1.30
C CYS A 64 1.38 -5.90 2.65
N LEU A 65 1.30 -7.23 2.77
CA LEU A 65 0.97 -7.92 4.03
C LEU A 65 2.19 -8.13 4.95
N ASN A 66 3.41 -7.99 4.43
CA ASN A 66 4.62 -8.16 5.23
C ASN A 66 4.77 -7.05 6.27
N LEU A 67 4.86 -7.42 7.56
CA LEU A 67 4.94 -6.48 8.70
C LEU A 67 6.15 -5.53 8.68
N LEU A 68 7.19 -5.89 7.92
CA LEU A 68 8.39 -5.07 7.74
C LEU A 68 8.28 -4.10 6.56
N SER A 69 7.19 -4.16 5.80
CA SER A 69 6.97 -3.26 4.68
C SER A 69 6.71 -1.83 5.13
N PRO A 70 7.02 -0.84 4.26
CA PRO A 70 6.66 0.56 4.51
C PRO A 70 5.16 0.75 4.77
N ALA A 71 4.82 1.67 5.68
CA ALA A 71 3.43 1.97 6.06
C ALA A 71 2.54 2.38 4.86
N MET A 72 3.12 3.01 3.84
CA MET A 72 2.42 3.35 2.61
C MET A 72 1.87 2.12 1.88
N PHE A 73 2.54 0.96 1.94
CA PHE A 73 2.06 -0.26 1.28
C PHE A 73 0.86 -0.84 2.03
N HIS A 74 0.85 -0.76 3.36
CA HIS A 74 -0.31 -1.11 4.18
C HIS A 74 -1.50 -0.18 3.88
N TYR A 75 -1.25 1.13 3.75
CA TYR A 75 -2.28 2.09 3.35
C TYR A 75 -2.88 1.75 1.99
N VAL A 76 -2.04 1.50 0.97
CA VAL A 76 -2.47 1.10 -0.37
C VAL A 76 -3.33 -0.15 -0.33
N LEU A 77 -2.92 -1.17 0.43
CA LEU A 77 -3.71 -2.39 0.62
C LEU A 77 -5.09 -2.07 1.21
N VAL A 78 -5.15 -1.36 2.33
CA VAL A 78 -6.42 -1.04 3.01
C VAL A 78 -7.35 -0.24 2.08
N LYS A 79 -6.82 0.76 1.37
CA LYS A 79 -7.59 1.57 0.42
C LYS A 79 -8.09 0.77 -0.77
N ALA A 80 -7.26 -0.13 -1.31
CA ALA A 80 -7.67 -1.03 -2.37
C ALA A 80 -8.79 -1.96 -1.91
N LEU A 81 -8.67 -2.60 -0.74
CA LEU A 81 -9.73 -3.45 -0.17
C LEU A 81 -11.02 -2.68 0.08
N TYR A 82 -10.91 -1.45 0.58
CA TYR A 82 -12.07 -0.56 0.74
C TYR A 82 -12.75 -0.30 -0.60
N ARG A 83 -12.01 0.00 -1.67
CA ARG A 83 -12.58 0.15 -3.03
C ARG A 83 -13.24 -1.13 -3.51
N ILE A 84 -12.66 -2.29 -3.22
CA ILE A 84 -13.24 -3.58 -3.59
C ILE A 84 -14.65 -3.74 -3.01
N ILE A 85 -14.79 -3.45 -1.72
CA ILE A 85 -16.03 -3.64 -0.97
C ILE A 85 -17.08 -2.57 -1.29
N THR A 86 -16.65 -1.34 -1.56
CA THR A 86 -17.58 -0.20 -1.74
C THR A 86 -18.02 0.03 -3.18
N GLN A 87 -17.27 -0.47 -4.16
CA GLN A 87 -17.60 -0.26 -5.56
C GLN A 87 -18.82 -1.11 -5.97
N LYS A 88 -19.66 -0.54 -6.84
CA LYS A 88 -20.83 -1.22 -7.40
C LYS A 88 -20.40 -2.54 -8.05
N HIS A 89 -21.16 -3.60 -7.78
CA HIS A 89 -20.86 -4.95 -8.26
C HIS A 89 -20.83 -4.98 -9.80
N LEU A 90 -19.62 -5.10 -10.35
CA LEU A 90 -19.35 -5.30 -11.76
C LEU A 90 -18.74 -6.71 -11.94
N PRO A 91 -19.07 -7.43 -13.01
CA PRO A 91 -18.65 -8.82 -13.18
C PRO A 91 -17.12 -8.99 -13.31
N TRP A 92 -16.41 -7.93 -13.71
CA TRP A 92 -14.94 -7.90 -13.83
C TRP A 92 -14.24 -7.31 -12.60
N TRP A 93 -15.01 -6.83 -11.61
CA TRP A 93 -14.45 -6.29 -10.38
C TRP A 93 -13.96 -7.42 -9.49
N PRO A 94 -12.76 -7.30 -8.88
CA PRO A 94 -12.25 -8.36 -8.01
C PRO A 94 -13.18 -8.53 -6.81
N GLN A 95 -13.40 -9.78 -6.41
CA GLN A 95 -14.21 -10.11 -5.25
C GLN A 95 -13.34 -10.14 -3.99
N ILE A 96 -13.90 -9.78 -2.84
CA ILE A 96 -13.16 -9.73 -1.57
C ILE A 96 -12.70 -11.13 -1.10
N ASP A 97 -13.31 -12.19 -1.63
CA ASP A 97 -13.09 -13.57 -1.21
C ASP A 97 -11.63 -14.01 -1.28
N ILE A 98 -10.87 -13.44 -2.23
CA ILE A 98 -9.44 -13.69 -2.42
C ILE A 98 -8.63 -13.38 -1.16
N ILE A 99 -9.10 -12.43 -0.34
CA ILE A 99 -8.45 -11.99 0.89
C ILE A 99 -8.74 -12.92 2.07
N TYR A 100 -9.84 -13.68 2.05
CA TYR A 100 -10.19 -14.55 3.19
C TYR A 100 -9.11 -15.60 3.45
N SER A 101 -8.45 -16.11 2.39
CA SER A 101 -7.31 -17.03 2.51
C SER A 101 -6.09 -16.41 3.23
N ARG A 102 -6.00 -15.08 3.27
CA ARG A 102 -4.91 -14.27 3.87
C ARG A 102 -5.39 -13.46 5.08
N ALA A 103 -6.57 -13.75 5.60
CA ALA A 103 -7.18 -12.96 6.68
C ALA A 103 -6.34 -12.92 7.97
N GLY A 104 -5.59 -13.99 8.27
CA GLY A 104 -4.68 -14.03 9.41
C GLY A 104 -3.55 -13.01 9.28
N GLU A 105 -2.88 -12.97 8.12
CA GLU A 105 -1.81 -12.00 7.83
C GLU A 105 -2.35 -10.56 7.87
N LEU A 106 -3.54 -10.34 7.33
CA LEU A 106 -4.20 -9.03 7.35
C LEU A 106 -4.49 -8.56 8.78
N ARG A 107 -5.05 -9.43 9.63
CA ARG A 107 -5.28 -9.12 11.05
C ARG A 107 -3.98 -8.79 11.77
N ASN A 108 -2.93 -9.58 11.54
CA ASN A 108 -1.62 -9.34 12.13
C ASN A 108 -1.06 -7.98 11.71
N MET A 109 -1.17 -7.63 10.43
CA MET A 109 -0.75 -6.32 9.90
C MET A 109 -1.51 -5.17 10.57
N PHE A 110 -2.83 -5.30 10.75
CA PHE A 110 -3.62 -4.29 11.45
C PHE A 110 -3.22 -4.17 12.93
N THR A 111 -3.06 -5.29 13.63
CA THR A 111 -2.65 -5.32 15.03
C THR A 111 -1.26 -4.69 15.22
N ASP A 112 -0.28 -5.06 14.37
CA ASP A 112 1.06 -4.48 14.40
C ASP A 112 1.03 -2.96 14.13
N THR A 113 0.25 -2.53 13.13
CA THR A 113 0.07 -1.10 12.83
C THR A 113 -0.53 -0.36 14.02
N LEU A 114 -1.58 -0.90 14.64
CA LEU A 114 -2.19 -0.31 15.84
C LEU A 114 -1.19 -0.21 16.98
N ASN A 115 -0.42 -1.27 17.24
CA ASN A 115 0.60 -1.28 18.28
C ASN A 115 1.69 -0.23 18.02
N LYS A 116 2.18 -0.11 16.78
CA LYS A 116 3.16 0.92 16.38
C LYS A 116 2.61 2.33 16.58
N VAL A 117 1.35 2.57 16.21
CA VAL A 117 0.69 3.86 16.43
C VAL A 117 0.56 4.17 17.92
N LEU A 118 0.06 3.22 18.73
CA LEU A 118 -0.09 3.38 20.19
C LEU A 118 1.24 3.61 20.91
N GLN A 119 2.30 2.94 20.47
CA GLN A 119 3.65 3.16 20.98
C GLN A 119 4.19 4.55 20.58
N SER A 120 4.03 4.95 19.32
CA SER A 120 4.46 6.29 18.87
C SER A 120 3.76 7.43 19.61
N SER A 121 2.49 7.27 19.98
CA SER A 121 1.73 8.24 20.76
C SER A 121 2.09 8.24 22.25
N THR A 122 2.55 7.12 22.83
CA THR A 122 3.06 7.07 24.22
C THR A 122 4.46 7.66 24.37
N PHE A 123 5.30 7.65 23.33
CA PHE A 123 6.56 8.40 23.31
C PHE A 123 6.39 9.90 23.04
N SER A 124 5.18 10.36 22.70
CA SER A 124 4.87 11.78 22.48
C SER A 124 4.51 12.54 23.77
N THR A 125 4.47 11.87 24.92
CA THR A 125 4.05 12.46 26.20
C THR A 125 5.13 12.48 27.28
N THR A 126 6.41 12.36 26.94
CA THR A 126 7.44 12.92 27.83
C THR A 126 7.35 14.44 27.71
N PRO A 127 7.04 15.19 28.78
CA PRO A 127 7.20 16.63 28.77
C PRO A 127 8.69 16.88 28.57
N LEU A 128 9.08 17.20 27.33
CA LEU A 128 10.39 17.74 27.03
C LEU A 128 10.50 18.99 27.90
N ARG A 129 11.38 18.93 28.91
CA ARG A 129 11.81 20.13 29.62
C ARG A 129 12.48 21.01 28.56
N ILE A 130 11.73 21.98 28.06
CA ILE A 130 12.19 22.91 27.04
C ILE A 130 13.42 23.63 27.59
N SER A 131 14.56 23.35 27.00
CA SER A 131 15.74 24.21 27.03
C SER A 131 16.31 24.19 25.63
N GLY A 132 15.81 25.12 24.81
CA GLY A 132 16.45 25.57 23.58
C GLY A 132 16.21 24.72 22.34
N VAL A 133 15.87 25.43 21.25
CA VAL A 133 15.94 25.03 19.84
C VAL A 133 14.71 24.26 19.31
N THR A 134 13.81 25.06 18.78
CA THR A 134 12.63 24.73 17.97
C THR A 134 13.00 24.13 16.62
N GLY A 135 12.40 22.99 16.26
CA GLY A 135 12.42 22.49 14.88
C GLY A 135 12.20 20.99 14.71
N VAL A 136 11.19 20.40 15.34
CA VAL A 136 10.76 19.02 15.01
C VAL A 136 9.28 19.04 14.66
N SER A 137 8.99 19.26 13.37
CA SER A 137 7.63 19.22 12.82
C SER A 137 7.28 17.80 12.36
N THR A 138 6.75 17.05 13.34
CA THR A 138 5.52 16.26 13.34
C THR A 138 5.03 15.47 12.11
N LEU A 139 5.11 14.14 12.24
CA LEU A 139 4.24 13.15 11.58
C LEU A 139 2.72 13.37 11.82
N LYS A 140 2.34 14.21 12.80
CA LYS A 140 0.94 14.62 13.00
C LYS A 140 0.40 15.48 11.87
N ASP A 141 1.26 16.27 11.21
CA ASP A 141 0.84 17.15 10.11
C ASP A 141 0.46 16.34 8.85
N ILE A 142 0.89 15.09 8.76
CA ILE A 142 0.62 14.18 7.62
C ILE A 142 -0.68 13.38 7.80
N LEU A 143 -1.15 13.19 9.04
CA LEU A 143 -2.22 12.23 9.35
C LEU A 143 -3.61 12.83 9.60
N PHE A 144 -3.72 14.15 9.82
CA PHE A 144 -4.99 14.73 10.30
C PHE A 144 -5.44 16.05 9.66
N ASN A 145 -4.86 16.47 8.53
CA ASN A 145 -5.38 17.63 7.80
C ASN A 145 -6.08 17.18 6.50
N PRO A 146 -7.36 17.52 6.28
CA PRO A 146 -8.09 17.18 5.05
C PRO A 146 -7.54 17.89 3.81
#